data_AF-A0AAD7ND19-F1
#
_entry.id   AF-A0AAD7ND19-F1
#
_cell.length_a   1.000
_cell.length_b   1.000
_cell.length_c   1.000
_cell.angle_alpha   90.00
_cell.angle_beta   90.00
_cell.angle_gamma   90.00
#
_symmetry.space_group_name_H-M   'P 1'
#
loop_
_entity.id
_entity.type
_entity.pdbx_description
1 polymer ?
#
loop_
_entity_poly.entity_id
_entity_poly.type
_entity_poly.pdbx_seq_one_letter_code
_entity_poly.pdbx_strand_id
1 'polypeptide(L)'
;LAHTLSAFVHYCFQESEGGIVFADIQGSSGRLSSNAMGIIIFDMMTHTPAGDSGVGDHGPKGIEKWCDQHDCNVFCKMLELGVGDD
;
A
#
# COMPACT_ATOMS: atom_id res chain seq x y z
N LEU A 1 -13.18 -2.88 -2.37
CA LEU A 1 -12.73 -2.18 -1.14
C LEU A 1 -11.41 -2.75 -0.65
N ALA A 2 -11.38 -3.92 -0.02
CA ALA A 2 -10.11 -4.56 0.38
C ALA A 2 -9.14 -4.77 -0.80
N HIS A 3 -9.64 -5.26 -1.95
CA HIS A 3 -8.83 -5.40 -3.17
C HIS A 3 -8.31 -4.07 -3.73
N THR A 4 -9.11 -2.99 -3.64
CA THR A 4 -8.70 -1.66 -4.11
C THR A 4 -7.57 -1.10 -3.24
N LEU A 5 -7.68 -1.24 -1.91
CA LEU A 5 -6.62 -0.82 -0.99
C LEU A 5 -5.36 -1.67 -1.15
N SER A 6 -5.51 -2.99 -1.28
CA SER A 6 -4.38 -3.89 -1.56
C SER A 6 -3.64 -3.51 -2.85
N ALA A 7 -4.37 -3.20 -3.92
CA ALA A 7 -3.77 -2.74 -5.18
C ALA A 7 -3.17 -1.33 -5.08
N PHE A 8 -3.75 -0.44 -4.28
CA PHE A 8 -3.19 0.88 -4.00
C PHE A 8 -1.83 0.78 -3.31
N VAL A 9 -1.67 -0.11 -2.31
CA VAL A 9 -0.37 -0.34 -1.66
C VAL A 9 0.67 -0.82 -2.68
N HIS A 10 0.30 -1.78 -3.53
CA HIS A 10 1.20 -2.28 -4.58
C HIS A 10 1.56 -1.17 -5.57
N TYR A 11 0.59 -0.38 -6.02
CA TYR A 11 0.85 0.78 -6.89
C TYR A 11 1.88 1.72 -6.26
N CYS A 12 1.70 2.10 -4.99
CA CYS A 12 2.66 2.95 -4.30
C CYS A 12 4.06 2.32 -4.18
N PHE A 13 4.15 1.02 -3.91
CA PHE A 13 5.42 0.31 -3.87
C PHE A 13 6.14 0.39 -5.23
N GLN A 14 5.45 0.09 -6.33
CA GLN A 14 6.03 0.15 -7.67
C GLN A 14 6.42 1.58 -8.07
N GLU A 15 5.54 2.56 -7.88
CA GLU A 15 5.81 3.96 -8.25
C GLU A 15 6.93 4.60 -7.42
N SER A 16 7.19 4.06 -6.23
CA SER A 16 8.31 4.46 -5.39
C SER A 16 9.61 3.71 -5.70
N GLU A 17 9.63 2.88 -6.75
CA GLU A 17 10.76 2.00 -7.08
C GLU A 17 11.19 1.13 -5.89
N GLY A 18 10.20 0.62 -5.14
CA GLY A 18 10.42 -0.18 -3.93
C GLY A 18 10.78 0.62 -2.67
N GLY A 19 10.75 1.96 -2.74
CA GLY A 19 11.11 2.84 -1.62
C GLY A 19 10.09 2.92 -0.49
N ILE A 20 8.83 2.55 -0.72
CA ILE A 20 7.79 2.61 0.33
C ILE A 20 6.74 1.50 0.18
N VAL A 21 6.42 0.84 1.28
CA VAL A 21 5.20 0.03 1.41
C VAL A 21 4.30 0.69 2.44
N PHE A 22 3.07 1.03 2.08
CA PHE A 22 2.09 1.48 3.05
C PHE A 22 1.53 0.29 3.85
N ALA A 23 1.48 0.46 5.16
CA ALA A 23 1.07 -0.54 6.13
C ALA A 23 0.03 0.03 7.11
N ASP A 24 -0.65 -0.87 7.84
CA ASP A 24 -1.69 -0.54 8.83
C ASP A 24 -2.68 0.52 8.37
N ILE A 25 -3.14 0.39 7.13
CA ILE A 25 -4.10 1.30 6.52
C ILE A 25 -5.43 1.20 7.27
N GLN A 26 -5.77 2.26 7.99
CA GLN A 26 -7.07 2.44 8.62
C GLN A 26 -7.97 3.32 7.76
N GLY A 27 -9.28 3.07 7.83
CA GLY A 27 -10.23 3.88 7.07
C GLY A 27 -11.65 3.78 7.58
N SER A 28 -12.42 4.82 7.28
CA SER A 28 -13.85 4.88 7.56
C SER A 28 -14.62 5.31 6.32
N SER A 29 -15.85 4.81 6.19
CA SER A 29 -16.76 5.26 5.12
C SER A 29 -17.13 6.72 5.34
N GLY A 30 -16.95 7.54 4.31
CA GLY A 30 -17.20 8.97 4.38
C GLY A 30 -17.49 9.59 3.02
N ARG A 31 -17.91 10.85 3.03
CA ARG A 31 -18.11 11.63 1.81
C ARG A 31 -16.76 12.20 1.38
N LEU A 32 -16.36 11.88 0.15
CA LEU A 32 -15.14 12.40 -0.47
C LEU A 32 -15.34 13.85 -0.94
N SER A 33 -14.25 14.53 -1.26
CA SER A 33 -14.28 15.89 -1.84
C SER A 33 -15.06 15.98 -3.16
N SER A 34 -15.17 14.88 -3.89
CA SER A 34 -16.01 14.73 -5.08
C SER A 34 -17.51 14.61 -4.79
N ASN A 35 -17.93 14.74 -3.52
CA ASN A 35 -19.27 14.43 -3.01
C ASN A 35 -19.72 12.96 -3.12
N ALA A 36 -18.92 12.07 -3.72
CA ALA A 36 -19.19 10.64 -3.74
C ALA A 36 -18.95 9.98 -2.37
N MET A 37 -19.59 8.84 -2.13
CA MET A 37 -19.24 7.99 -0.99
C MET A 37 -17.97 7.20 -1.29
N GLY A 38 -17.05 7.14 -0.33
CA GLY A 38 -15.81 6.39 -0.43
C GLY A 38 -15.22 6.09 0.95
N ILE A 39 -13.93 5.74 0.96
CA ILE A 39 -13.17 5.54 2.20
C ILE A 39 -12.24 6.72 2.40
N ILE A 40 -12.31 7.31 3.59
CA ILE A 40 -11.32 8.27 4.07
C ILE A 40 -10.28 7.44 4.83
N ILE A 41 -9.06 7.43 4.30
CA ILE A 41 -7.91 6.74 4.89
C ILE A 41 -7.22 7.69 5.88
N PHE A 42 -6.78 7.17 7.01
CA PHE A 42 -6.06 7.93 8.03
C PHE A 42 -5.08 7.03 8.79
N ASP A 43 -4.20 7.64 9.59
CA ASP A 43 -3.20 6.96 10.44
C ASP A 43 -2.35 5.92 9.68
N MET A 44 -1.86 6.31 8.51
CA MET A 44 -1.06 5.42 7.67
C MET A 44 0.34 5.24 8.26
N MET A 45 0.82 4.00 8.25
CA MET A 45 2.21 3.68 8.53
C MET A 45 2.93 3.23 7.26
N THR A 46 4.26 3.20 7.32
CA THR A 46 5.11 2.92 6.17
C THR A 46 6.25 2.00 6.55
N HIS A 47 6.66 1.16 5.60
CA HIS A 47 7.93 0.47 5.63
C HIS A 47 8.83 1.06 4.56
N THR A 48 10.04 1.47 4.92
CA THR A 48 11.03 2.05 3.99
C THR A 48 12.35 1.29 4.07
N PRO A 49 13.21 1.32 3.04
CA PRO A 49 14.52 0.67 3.12
C PRO A 49 15.38 1.16 4.29
N ALA A 50 15.26 2.44 4.67
CA ALA A 50 16.02 3.05 5.76
C ALA A 50 15.45 2.74 7.15
N GLY A 51 14.17 2.36 7.24
CA GLY A 51 13.52 2.07 8.53
C GLY A 51 13.32 3.31 9.40
N ASP A 52 13.29 4.51 8.81
CA ASP A 52 13.32 5.79 9.53
C ASP A 52 12.05 6.64 9.35
N SER A 53 11.00 6.08 8.76
CA SER A 53 9.73 6.80 8.52
C SER A 53 8.82 6.91 9.75
N GLY A 54 9.15 6.24 10.86
CA GLY A 54 8.41 6.32 12.12
C GLY A 54 8.56 5.07 12.98
N VAL A 55 7.91 5.06 14.15
CA VAL A 55 8.03 3.96 15.12
C VAL A 55 7.47 2.62 14.61
N GLY A 56 6.54 2.65 13.67
CA GLY A 56 5.97 1.48 13.00
C GLY A 56 6.71 1.06 11.72
N ASP A 57 7.86 1.68 11.42
CA ASP A 57 8.67 1.30 10.27
C ASP A 57 9.52 0.07 10.59
N HIS A 58 9.11 -1.09 10.06
CA HIS A 58 9.83 -2.35 10.22
C HIS A 58 10.92 -2.54 9.17
N GLY A 59 11.23 -1.51 8.40
CA GLY A 59 12.32 -1.46 7.45
C GLY A 59 12.18 -2.49 6.33
N PRO A 60 13.30 -3.01 5.81
CA PRO A 60 13.32 -4.06 4.80
C PRO A 60 12.53 -5.32 5.17
N LYS A 61 12.45 -5.68 6.46
CA LYS A 61 11.66 -6.84 6.92
C LYS A 61 10.16 -6.63 6.74
N GLY A 62 9.69 -5.41 6.94
CA GLY A 62 8.30 -5.06 6.67
C GLY A 62 7.96 -5.15 5.18
N ILE A 63 8.89 -4.69 4.33
CA ILE A 63 8.76 -4.78 2.87
C ILE A 63 8.74 -6.25 2.41
N GLU A 64 9.73 -7.05 2.81
CA GLU A 64 9.82 -8.49 2.50
C GLU A 64 8.54 -9.21 2.92
N LYS A 65 8.06 -8.93 4.15
CA LYS A 65 6.84 -9.55 4.67
C LYS A 65 5.61 -9.18 3.84
N TRP A 66 5.52 -7.95 3.35
CA TRP A 66 4.44 -7.55 2.46
C TRP A 66 4.55 -8.25 1.11
N CYS A 67 5.74 -8.34 0.50
CA CYS A 67 5.96 -9.07 -0.76
C CYS A 67 5.51 -10.53 -0.65
N ASP A 68 5.85 -11.21 0.45
CA ASP A 68 5.45 -12.60 0.73
C ASP A 68 3.93 -12.79 0.84
N GLN A 69 3.21 -11.75 1.28
CA GLN A 69 1.78 -11.82 1.60
C GLN A 69 0.89 -11.19 0.53
N HIS A 70 1.47 -10.41 -0.39
CA HIS A 70 0.70 -9.69 -1.38
C HIS A 70 0.26 -10.61 -2.53
N ASP A 71 -1.03 -10.92 -2.55
CA ASP A 71 -1.66 -11.57 -3.69
C ASP A 71 -2.22 -10.53 -4.68
N CYS A 72 -1.60 -10.45 -5.86
CA CYS A 72 -2.07 -9.58 -6.94
C CYS A 72 -3.53 -9.86 -7.31
N ASN A 73 -4.38 -8.84 -7.17
CA ASN A 73 -5.80 -8.93 -7.50
C ASN A 73 -6.11 -8.31 -8.88
N VAL A 74 -7.39 -8.29 -9.26
CA VAL A 74 -7.85 -7.77 -10.56
C VAL A 74 -7.37 -6.35 -10.84
N PHE A 75 -7.31 -5.48 -9.83
CA PHE A 75 -6.88 -4.09 -10.00
C PHE A 75 -5.37 -3.99 -10.23
N CYS A 76 -4.56 -4.82 -9.55
CA CYS A 76 -3.12 -4.88 -9.81
C CYS A 76 -2.84 -5.24 -11.28
N LYS A 77 -3.58 -6.25 -11.80
CA LYS A 77 -3.46 -6.70 -13.19
C LYS A 77 -3.93 -5.64 -14.20
N MET A 78 -5.04 -4.94 -13.90
CA MET A 78 -5.54 -3.86 -14.75
C MET A 78 -4.59 -2.65 -14.80
N LEU A 79 -3.83 -2.44 -13.73
CA LEU A 79 -2.81 -1.40 -13.63
C LEU A 79 -1.43 -1.86 -14.11
N GLU A 80 -1.31 -3.11 -14.59
CA GLU A 80 -0.05 -3.71 -15.05
C GLU A 80 1.08 -3.62 -14.01
N LEU A 81 0.73 -3.77 -12.73
CA LEU A 81 1.70 -3.79 -11.65
C LEU A 81 2.52 -5.09 -11.72
N GLY A 82 3.84 -4.96 -11.75
CA GLY A 82 4.79 -6.04 -11.88
C GLY A 82 4.67 -7.06 -10.76
N VAL A 83 5.05 -8.31 -11.04
CA VAL A 83 5.35 -9.28 -9.99
C VAL A 83 6.80 -9.02 -9.65
N GLY A 84 7.12 -8.59 -8.43
CA GLY A 84 8.47 -8.17 -8.05
C GLY A 84 9.52 -9.22 -8.43
N ASP A 85 10.33 -8.90 -9.43
CA ASP A 85 11.56 -9.57 -9.83
C ASP A 85 12.45 -8.49 -10.49
N ASP A 86 13.18 -7.73 -9.65
CA ASP A 86 14.35 -6.92 -10.04
C ASP A 86 15.46 -7.09 -9.00
#